data_AF-A0AAV4QEC3-F1
#
_entry.id   AF-A0AAV4QEC3-F1
#
_cell.length_a   1.000
_cell.length_b   1.000
_cell.length_c   1.000
_cell.angle_alpha   90.00
_cell.angle_beta   90.00
_cell.angle_gamma   90.00
#
_symmetry.space_group_name_H-M   'P 1'
#
loop_
_entity.id
_entity.type
_entity.pdbx_description
1 polymer ?
#
loop_
_entity_poly.entity_id
_entity_poly.type
_entity_poly.pdbx_seq_one_letter_code
_entity_poly.pdbx_strand_id
1 'polypeptide(L)'
;MKEFHNLKNVRAVLPPGKNIYVTNDSVKGIASIPVIESKFLELVSKSMGFLYELMVPEDGLFGNRLEDGNWTGVVGLLQRNEADMAFSYLSMNYERYLILDFSTTYSSQVQTFVTEMPPLVPKTTVFMYPLI
;
A
#
# COMPACT_ATOMS: atom_id res chain seq x y z
N MET A 1 -19.60 27.38 7.94
CA MET A 1 -19.36 26.28 6.97
C MET A 1 -18.79 26.91 5.72
N LYS A 2 -17.54 26.59 5.34
CA LYS A 2 -16.98 27.11 4.08
C LYS A 2 -17.61 26.33 2.92
N GLU A 3 -18.19 27.05 1.97
CA GLU A 3 -18.76 26.47 0.77
C GLU A 3 -17.64 25.91 -0.11
N PHE A 4 -17.72 24.60 -0.39
CA PHE A 4 -16.79 23.86 -1.24
C PHE A 4 -17.09 24.12 -2.72
N HIS A 5 -16.85 25.33 -3.19
CA HIS A 5 -16.94 25.65 -4.61
C HIS A 5 -15.58 25.29 -5.27
N ASN A 6 -15.59 24.28 -6.16
CA ASN A 6 -14.43 23.66 -6.85
C ASN A 6 -13.53 22.71 -6.02
N LEU A 7 -14.09 21.57 -5.60
CA LEU A 7 -13.27 20.44 -5.15
C LEU A 7 -12.59 19.79 -6.36
N LYS A 8 -11.26 19.65 -6.31
CA LYS A 8 -10.51 18.87 -7.31
C LYS A 8 -10.87 17.38 -7.14
N ASN A 9 -11.15 16.68 -8.24
CA ASN A 9 -11.31 15.23 -8.21
C ASN A 9 -9.93 14.58 -8.38
N VAL A 10 -9.54 13.75 -7.43
CA VAL A 10 -8.20 13.15 -7.31
C VAL A 10 -8.31 11.65 -7.53
N ARG A 11 -7.57 11.11 -8.50
CA ARG A 11 -7.51 9.66 -8.74
C ARG A 11 -6.54 9.04 -7.75
N ALA A 12 -7.08 8.41 -6.71
CA ALA A 12 -6.31 7.78 -5.65
C ALA A 12 -6.19 6.27 -5.90
N VAL A 13 -4.96 5.78 -6.04
CA VAL A 13 -4.73 4.33 -6.18
C VAL A 13 -4.51 3.69 -4.80
N LEU A 14 -5.21 2.58 -4.57
CA LEU A 14 -5.11 1.78 -3.34
C LEU A 14 -4.00 0.73 -3.43
N PRO A 15 -3.50 0.22 -2.27
CA PRO A 15 -2.53 -0.84 -2.27
C PRO A 15 -3.02 -2.06 -3.05
N PRO A 16 -2.12 -2.89 -3.57
CA PRO A 16 -2.46 -4.23 -3.99
C PRO A 16 -2.83 -5.11 -2.79
N GLY A 17 -3.97 -5.79 -2.88
CA GLY A 17 -4.43 -6.69 -1.84
C GLY A 17 -5.57 -7.54 -2.37
N LYS A 18 -5.54 -8.85 -2.07
CA LYS A 18 -6.74 -9.68 -2.22
C LYS A 18 -7.82 -9.03 -1.35
N ASN A 19 -8.98 -8.73 -1.95
CA ASN A 19 -10.12 -8.03 -1.33
C ASN A 19 -10.03 -6.49 -1.31
N ILE A 20 -9.58 -5.85 -2.39
CA ILE A 20 -9.67 -4.39 -2.55
C ILE A 20 -10.67 -4.09 -3.66
N TYR A 21 -11.70 -3.31 -3.31
CA TYR A 21 -12.92 -3.16 -4.10
C TYR A 21 -13.04 -1.72 -4.58
N VAL A 22 -13.05 -1.54 -5.89
CA VAL A 22 -13.33 -0.26 -6.55
C VAL A 22 -14.81 -0.25 -6.88
N THR A 23 -15.56 0.65 -6.26
CA THR A 23 -16.94 0.93 -6.66
C THR A 23 -16.90 1.89 -7.84
N ASN A 24 -16.99 1.33 -9.04
CA ASN A 24 -17.48 2.05 -10.20
C ASN A 24 -18.87 1.47 -10.48
N ASP A 25 -19.88 2.33 -10.72
CA ASP A 25 -21.27 1.92 -11.01
C ASP A 25 -21.39 0.97 -12.22
N SER A 26 -20.32 0.81 -12.99
CA SER A 26 -20.19 -0.16 -14.09
C SER A 26 -19.87 -1.60 -13.64
N VAL A 27 -19.50 -1.83 -12.37
CA VAL A 27 -19.17 -3.16 -11.83
C VAL A 27 -19.96 -3.40 -10.54
N LYS A 28 -21.09 -4.12 -10.67
CA LYS A 28 -21.88 -4.66 -9.55
C LYS A 28 -20.99 -5.48 -8.61
N GLY A 29 -20.62 -4.93 -7.46
CA GLY A 29 -19.90 -5.66 -6.43
C GLY A 29 -19.74 -4.87 -5.15
N ILE A 30 -20.32 -5.37 -4.07
CA ILE A 30 -20.15 -4.86 -2.70
C ILE A 30 -18.80 -5.39 -2.20
N ALA A 31 -17.89 -4.54 -1.67
CA ALA A 31 -17.05 -4.89 -0.49
C ALA A 31 -16.02 -3.83 -0.03
N SER A 32 -15.29 -4.19 1.04
CA SER A 32 -14.61 -3.39 2.06
C SER A 32 -13.14 -3.05 1.76
N ILE A 33 -12.80 -1.76 1.76
CA ILE A 33 -11.43 -1.25 1.91
C ILE A 33 -10.96 -1.62 3.34
N PRO A 34 -9.68 -1.99 3.56
CA PRO A 34 -9.17 -2.08 4.93
C PRO A 34 -9.46 -0.77 5.70
N VAL A 35 -9.99 -0.94 6.91
CA VAL A 35 -10.76 0.11 7.61
C VAL A 35 -9.91 1.32 7.96
N ILE A 36 -8.60 1.15 8.07
CA ILE A 36 -7.67 2.20 8.52
C ILE A 36 -7.38 3.15 7.36
N GLU A 37 -7.08 2.62 6.18
CA GLU A 37 -6.68 3.36 4.98
C GLU A 37 -7.87 4.14 4.42
N SER A 38 -9.06 3.55 4.41
CA SER A 38 -10.28 4.28 4.02
C SER A 38 -10.57 5.47 4.93
N LYS A 39 -10.53 5.26 6.25
CA LYS A 39 -10.73 6.35 7.22
C LYS A 39 -9.65 7.41 7.12
N PHE A 40 -8.39 7.01 6.94
CA PHE A 40 -7.30 7.96 6.83
C PHE A 40 -7.42 8.80 5.55
N LEU A 41 -7.75 8.19 4.40
CA LEU A 41 -8.00 8.91 3.15
C LEU A 41 -9.22 9.85 3.26
N GLU A 42 -10.29 9.41 3.92
CA GLU A 42 -11.48 10.23 4.16
C GLU A 42 -11.15 11.48 5.00
N LEU A 43 -10.36 11.32 6.07
CA LEU A 43 -9.91 12.44 6.91
C LEU A 43 -9.04 13.43 6.13
N VAL A 44 -8.12 12.90 5.33
CA VAL A 44 -7.22 13.68 4.48
C VAL A 44 -8.01 14.47 3.42
N SER A 45 -8.96 13.81 2.75
CA SER A 45 -9.88 14.42 1.77
C SER A 45 -10.71 15.55 2.39
N LYS A 46 -11.30 15.33 3.56
CA LYS A 46 -12.07 16.36 4.27
C LYS A 46 -11.21 17.53 4.73
N SER A 47 -9.99 17.25 5.21
CA SER A 47 -9.08 18.29 5.70
C SER A 47 -8.52 19.17 4.59
N MET A 48 -8.25 18.58 3.41
CA MET A 48 -7.67 19.30 2.29
C MET A 48 -8.70 19.80 1.27
N GLY A 49 -9.95 19.34 1.36
CA GLY A 49 -11.01 19.76 0.44
C GLY A 49 -10.79 19.23 -0.97
N PHE A 50 -10.70 17.91 -1.13
CA PHE A 50 -10.74 17.26 -2.44
C PHE A 50 -11.70 16.08 -2.46
N LEU A 51 -12.26 15.78 -3.63
CA LEU A 51 -12.97 14.52 -3.88
C LEU A 51 -11.97 13.51 -4.45
N TYR A 52 -12.25 12.22 -4.28
CA TYR A 52 -11.39 11.20 -4.83
C TYR A 52 -12.16 10.06 -5.47
N GLU A 53 -11.56 9.49 -6.51
CA GLU A 53 -11.96 8.23 -7.12
C GLU A 53 -10.91 7.17 -6.82
N LEU A 54 -11.35 5.99 -6.45
CA LEU A 54 -10.44 4.89 -6.13
C LEU A 54 -10.10 4.10 -7.39
N MET A 55 -8.83 3.79 -7.55
CA MET A 55 -8.34 2.94 -8.63
C MET A 55 -7.51 1.79 -8.09
N VAL A 56 -7.48 0.69 -8.84
CA VAL A 56 -6.65 -0.47 -8.56
C VAL A 56 -5.86 -0.79 -9.83
N PRO A 57 -4.54 -1.02 -9.75
CA PRO A 57 -3.76 -1.40 -10.92
C PRO A 57 -4.21 -2.75 -11.47
N GLU A 58 -4.17 -2.90 -12.80
CA GLU A 58 -4.58 -4.14 -13.47
C GLU A 58 -3.80 -5.37 -13.00
N ASP A 59 -2.49 -5.19 -12.75
CA ASP A 59 -1.62 -6.26 -12.25
C ASP A 59 -1.84 -6.57 -10.76
N GLY A 60 -2.54 -5.70 -10.03
CA GLY A 60 -2.75 -5.83 -8.59
C GLY A 60 -1.42 -5.87 -7.82
N LEU A 61 -0.38 -5.15 -8.27
CA LEU A 61 0.94 -5.10 -7.62
C LEU A 61 1.36 -3.66 -7.27
N PHE A 62 2.37 -3.53 -6.40
CA PHE A 62 2.93 -2.23 -6.02
C PHE A 62 3.73 -1.59 -7.16
N GLY A 63 4.36 -2.42 -8.00
CA GLY A 63 5.13 -1.98 -9.13
C GLY A 63 6.59 -2.44 -9.09
N ASN A 64 6.99 -3.06 -10.21
CA ASN A 64 8.35 -3.47 -10.49
C ASN A 64 8.94 -2.57 -11.58
N ARG A 65 10.24 -2.31 -11.49
CA ARG A 65 10.97 -1.59 -12.52
C ARG A 65 11.24 -2.52 -13.70
N LEU A 66 10.90 -2.07 -14.89
CA LEU A 66 11.18 -2.74 -16.16
C LEU A 66 12.55 -2.28 -16.70
N GLU A 67 13.09 -3.04 -17.64
CA GLU A 67 14.41 -2.77 -18.24
C GLU A 67 14.46 -1.43 -19.00
N ASP A 68 13.32 -0.99 -19.54
CA ASP A 68 13.15 0.29 -20.23
C ASP A 68 13.06 1.50 -19.28
N GLY A 69 13.10 1.27 -17.97
CA GLY A 69 12.97 2.32 -16.94
C GLY A 69 11.52 2.68 -16.58
N ASN A 70 10.53 2.06 -17.22
CA ASN A 70 9.13 2.17 -16.80
C ASN A 70 8.83 1.30 -15.58
N TRP A 71 7.73 1.59 -14.91
CA TRP A 71 7.25 0.82 -13.78
C TRP A 71 5.87 0.21 -14.05
N THR A 72 5.64 -0.95 -13.44
CA THR A 72 4.31 -1.59 -13.41
C THR A 72 3.53 -1.16 -12.16
N GLY A 73 2.30 -1.66 -12.01
CA GLY A 73 1.49 -1.50 -10.80
C GLY A 73 1.23 -0.07 -10.36
N VAL A 74 1.07 0.10 -9.04
CA VAL A 74 0.83 1.40 -8.40
C VAL A 74 1.86 2.46 -8.82
N VAL A 75 3.15 2.12 -8.79
CA VAL A 75 4.22 3.06 -9.17
C VAL A 75 4.11 3.45 -10.65
N GLY A 76 3.80 2.51 -11.52
CA GLY A 76 3.60 2.76 -12.95
C GLY A 76 2.44 3.70 -13.25
N LEU A 77 1.30 3.51 -12.57
CA LEU A 77 0.14 4.38 -12.71
C LEU A 77 0.48 5.84 -12.33
N LEU A 78 1.28 6.03 -11.28
CA LEU A 78 1.73 7.36 -10.88
C LEU A 78 2.75 7.94 -11.85
N GLN A 79 3.75 7.15 -12.28
CA GLN A 79 4.79 7.58 -13.22
C GLN A 79 4.18 8.08 -14.54
N ARG A 80 3.10 7.42 -15.01
CA ARG A 80 2.39 7.78 -16.25
C ARG A 80 1.29 8.82 -16.06
N ASN A 81 1.12 9.38 -14.85
CA ASN A 81 0.03 10.30 -14.49
C ASN A 81 -1.38 9.75 -14.74
N GLU A 82 -1.54 8.42 -14.72
CA GLU A 82 -2.84 7.75 -14.76
C GLU A 82 -3.54 7.82 -13.39
N ALA A 83 -2.77 7.79 -12.31
CA ALA A 83 -3.19 8.11 -10.95
C ALA A 83 -2.56 9.43 -10.47
N ASP A 84 -3.25 10.16 -9.61
CA ASP A 84 -2.77 11.44 -9.06
C ASP A 84 -2.09 11.26 -7.69
N MET A 85 -2.49 10.24 -6.93
CA MET A 85 -1.88 9.90 -5.64
C MET A 85 -2.00 8.40 -5.36
N ALA A 86 -1.05 7.85 -4.62
CA ALA A 86 -1.19 6.50 -4.04
C ALA A 86 -1.39 6.60 -2.53
N PHE A 87 -2.44 5.95 -2.04
CA PHE A 87 -2.71 5.84 -0.62
C PHE A 87 -2.52 4.38 -0.20
N SER A 88 -1.24 3.98 -0.07
CA SER A 88 -0.83 2.59 0.15
C SER A 88 0.36 2.51 1.10
N TYR A 89 0.64 1.31 1.63
CA TYR A 89 1.90 1.00 2.32
C TYR A 89 3.08 0.89 1.34
N LEU A 90 3.25 1.88 0.48
CA LEU A 90 4.34 1.90 -0.51
C LEU A 90 5.65 2.22 0.19
N SER A 91 6.59 1.27 0.19
CA SER A 91 7.92 1.50 0.73
C SER A 91 8.65 2.58 -0.09
N MET A 92 9.18 3.57 0.62
CA MET A 92 10.09 4.57 0.08
C MET A 92 11.45 3.91 -0.16
N ASN A 93 11.90 3.90 -1.41
CA ASN A 93 13.24 3.50 -1.78
C ASN A 93 13.82 4.52 -2.75
N TYR A 94 15.13 4.50 -2.94
CA TYR A 94 15.83 5.48 -3.77
C TYR A 94 15.29 5.52 -5.21
N GLU A 95 15.12 4.35 -5.83
CA GLU A 95 14.65 4.23 -7.21
C GLU A 95 13.25 4.83 -7.43
N ARG A 96 12.32 4.63 -6.48
CA ARG A 96 10.99 5.23 -6.54
C ARG A 96 11.01 6.72 -6.21
N TYR A 97 11.90 7.15 -5.33
CA TYR A 97 12.05 8.57 -4.98
C TYR A 97 12.51 9.42 -6.17
N LEU A 98 13.25 8.84 -7.12
CA LEU A 98 13.67 9.55 -8.33
C LEU A 98 12.53 9.87 -9.30
N ILE A 99 11.40 9.15 -9.21
CA ILE A 99 10.28 9.27 -10.15
C ILE A 99 8.96 9.68 -9.49
N LEU A 100 8.88 9.63 -8.16
CA LEU A 100 7.69 9.95 -7.39
C LEU A 100 8.01 10.92 -6.25
N ASP A 101 7.08 11.85 -6.00
CA ASP A 101 7.11 12.70 -4.81
C ASP A 101 6.41 12.01 -3.63
N PHE A 102 7.16 11.77 -2.57
CA PHE A 102 6.64 11.15 -1.35
C PHE A 102 6.25 12.21 -0.30
N SER A 103 5.14 11.96 0.39
CA SER A 103 4.75 12.73 1.58
C SER A 103 5.60 12.31 2.80
N THR A 104 5.42 13.01 3.92
CA THR A 104 6.01 12.61 5.20
C THR A 104 5.53 11.21 5.59
N THR A 105 6.45 10.37 6.04
CA THR A 105 6.17 9.02 6.53
C THR A 105 5.18 9.05 7.69
N TYR A 106 4.02 8.40 7.56
CA TYR A 106 3.03 8.27 8.63
C TYR A 106 3.16 6.97 9.44
N SER A 107 3.90 5.99 8.93
CA SER A 107 4.15 4.70 9.58
C SER A 107 5.54 4.19 9.22
N SER A 108 6.16 3.45 10.13
CA SER A 108 7.44 2.77 9.92
C SER A 108 7.29 1.32 10.31
N GLN A 109 7.64 0.44 9.37
CA GLN A 109 7.62 -1.01 9.59
C GLN A 109 9.05 -1.55 9.54
N VAL A 110 9.40 -2.39 10.50
CA VAL A 110 10.69 -3.09 10.53
C VAL A 110 10.48 -4.46 9.90
N GLN A 111 11.36 -4.84 8.98
CA GLN A 111 11.40 -6.21 8.46
C GLN A 111 12.03 -7.11 9.51
N THR A 112 11.31 -8.15 9.91
CA THR A 112 11.80 -9.18 10.83
C THR A 112 11.68 -10.55 10.19
N PHE A 113 12.52 -11.47 10.62
CA PHE A 113 12.36 -12.87 10.28
C PHE A 113 11.35 -13.51 11.21
N VAL A 114 10.50 -14.37 10.65
CA VAL A 114 9.63 -15.27 11.41
C VAL A 114 10.17 -16.66 11.18
N THR A 115 10.53 -17.35 12.26
CA THR A 115 10.93 -18.75 12.23
C THR A 115 9.91 -19.57 12.99
N GLU A 116 9.86 -20.87 12.71
CA GLU A 116 9.15 -21.78 13.59
C GLU A 116 9.80 -21.78 14.98
N MET A 117 8.98 -22.03 16.00
CA MET A 117 9.50 -22.23 17.35
C MET A 117 10.37 -23.50 17.33
N PRO A 118 11.61 -23.46 17.84
CA PRO A 118 12.45 -24.65 17.88
C PRO A 118 11.74 -25.76 18.68
N PRO A 119 11.90 -27.03 18.26
CA PRO A 119 11.28 -28.14 18.98
C PRO A 119 11.77 -28.18 20.43
N LEU A 120 10.87 -28.56 21.34
CA LEU A 120 11.22 -28.74 22.75
C LEU A 120 12.16 -29.92 22.88
N VAL A 121 13.44 -29.64 23.14
CA VAL A 121 14.41 -30.69 23.49
C VAL A 121 14.22 -31.10 24.96
N PRO A 122 14.16 -32.41 25.28
CA PRO A 122 14.13 -32.87 26.66
C PRO A 122 15.34 -32.36 27.44
N LYS A 123 15.14 -31.94 28.70
CA LYS A 123 16.25 -31.47 29.56
C LYS A 123 17.34 -32.52 29.76
N THR A 124 16.99 -33.80 29.66
CA THR A 124 17.94 -34.91 29.78
C THR A 124 19.01 -34.90 28.68
N THR A 125 18.71 -34.35 27.49
CA THR A 125 19.67 -34.23 26.39
C THR A 125 20.89 -33.37 26.77
N VAL A 126 20.75 -32.43 27.71
CA VAL A 126 21.87 -31.60 28.22
C VAL A 126 22.97 -32.45 28.85
N PHE A 127 22.62 -33.55 29.54
CA PHE A 127 23.61 -34.43 30.16
C PHE A 127 24.42 -35.24 29.14
N MET A 128 23.86 -35.49 27.97
CA MET A 128 24.51 -36.25 26.91
C MET A 128 25.37 -35.36 26.00
N TYR A 129 25.08 -34.05 25.92
CA TYR A 129 25.77 -33.09 25.04
C TYR A 129 27.32 -33.11 25.09
N PRO A 130 28.00 -33.26 26.24
CA PRO A 130 29.47 -33.27 26.28
C PRO A 130 30.10 -34.64 25.95
N LEU A 131 29.29 -35.68 25.72
CA LEU A 131 29.75 -37.05 25.43
C LEU A 131 29.52 -37.45 23.97
N ILE A 132 28.90 -36.58 23.18
CA ILE A 132 28.72 -36.67 21.73
C ILE A 132 29.74 -35.74 21.09
#